data_AF-A0A653UJF2-F1
#
_entry.id   AF-A0A653UJF2-F1
#
_cell.length_a   1.000
_cell.length_b   1.000
_cell.length_c   1.000
_cell.angle_alpha   90.00
_cell.angle_beta   90.00
_cell.angle_gamma   90.00
#
_symmetry.space_group_name_H-M   'P 1'
#
loop_
_entity.id
_entity.type
_entity.pdbx_description
1 polymer ?
#
loop_
_entity_poly.entity_id
_entity_poly.type
_entity_poly.pdbx_seq_one_letter_code
_entity_poly.pdbx_strand_id
1 'polypeptide(L)'
;MASPGSLIGKAGALTIIHDSLRQRHIDDFLTLAAVVRASDLRGVSYKPAERDHLANMLGRLANEPQLMEQVPEGAEGVERLRISLN
;
A
#
# COMPACT_ATOMS: atom_id res chain seq x y z
N MET A 1 10.19 -11.56 -1.77
CA MET A 1 9.06 -11.12 -2.61
C MET A 1 7.98 -10.65 -1.66
N ALA A 2 7.47 -9.41 -1.78
CA ALA A 2 6.44 -8.92 -0.87
C ALA A 2 5.11 -9.62 -1.19
N SER A 3 4.36 -10.01 -0.15
CA SER A 3 3.05 -10.63 -0.34
C SER A 3 1.94 -9.56 -0.38
N PRO A 4 0.88 -9.74 -1.19
CA PRO A 4 -0.29 -8.88 -1.16
C PRO A 4 -0.90 -8.74 0.24
N GLY A 5 -0.89 -9.81 1.03
CA GLY A 5 -1.36 -9.80 2.42
C GLY A 5 -0.58 -8.83 3.33
N SER A 6 0.74 -8.71 3.14
CA SER A 6 1.56 -7.77 3.91
C SER A 6 1.23 -6.32 3.59
N LEU A 7 0.98 -6.01 2.31
CA LEU A 7 0.54 -4.68 1.87
C LEU A 7 -0.85 -4.34 2.42
N ILE A 8 -1.79 -5.30 2.35
CA ILE A 8 -3.14 -5.15 2.92
C ILE A 8 -3.06 -4.87 4.43
N GLY A 9 -2.22 -5.61 5.17
CA GLY A 9 -2.06 -5.41 6.61
C GLY A 9 -1.55 -4.01 6.97
N LYS A 10 -0.57 -3.49 6.23
CA LYS A 10 -0.06 -2.11 6.43
C LYS A 10 -1.11 -1.07 6.03
N ALA A 11 -1.84 -1.31 4.96
CA ALA A 11 -2.94 -0.44 4.54
C ALA A 11 -4.09 -0.40 5.56
N GLY A 12 -4.45 -1.55 6.14
CA GLY A 12 -5.48 -1.65 7.17
C GLY A 12 -5.13 -0.90 8.46
N ALA A 13 -3.84 -0.80 8.80
CA ALA A 13 -3.39 -0.07 9.97
C ALA A 13 -3.71 1.44 9.92
N LEU A 14 -3.93 2.03 8.73
CA LEU A 14 -4.39 3.41 8.61
C LEU A 14 -5.76 3.68 9.25
N THR A 15 -6.58 2.64 9.42
CA THR A 15 -7.92 2.75 10.01
C THR A 15 -7.89 2.90 11.54
N ILE A 16 -6.74 2.66 12.18
CA ILE A 16 -6.57 2.80 13.63
C ILE A 16 -6.57 4.30 13.97
N ILE A 17 -7.47 4.74 14.84
CA ILE A 17 -7.69 6.16 15.15
C ILE A 17 -6.49 6.78 15.88
N HIS A 18 -5.98 6.11 16.92
CA HIS A 18 -4.85 6.58 17.73
C HIS A 18 -3.63 5.69 17.55
N ASP A 19 -3.02 5.80 16.38
CA ASP A 19 -1.80 5.06 16.05
C ASP A 19 -0.58 5.98 16.04
N SER A 20 0.31 5.78 17.02
CA SER A 20 1.58 6.49 17.14
C SER A 20 2.62 6.03 16.11
N LEU A 21 2.39 4.89 15.45
CA LEU A 21 3.28 4.30 14.44
C LEU A 21 2.75 4.47 13.02
N ARG A 22 1.75 5.33 12.81
CA ARG A 22 1.09 5.54 11.52
C ARG A 22 2.08 5.83 10.38
N GLN A 23 3.08 6.67 10.62
CA GLN A 23 4.11 6.98 9.61
C GLN A 23 4.92 5.73 9.25
N ARG A 24 5.35 4.95 10.26
CA ARG A 24 6.06 3.69 10.04
C ARG A 24 5.24 2.72 9.18
N HIS A 25 3.92 2.67 9.34
CA HIS A 25 3.08 1.82 8.48
C HIS A 25 3.04 2.27 7.03
N ILE A 26 3.10 3.58 6.78
CA ILE A 26 3.23 4.14 5.43
C ILE A 26 4.61 3.79 4.85
N ASP A 27 5.69 4.00 5.61
CA ASP A 27 7.05 3.72 5.15
C ASP A 27 7.25 2.23 4.86
N ASP A 28 6.75 1.37 5.75
CA ASP A 28 6.74 -0.08 5.56
C ASP A 28 5.92 -0.48 4.32
N PHE A 29 4.76 0.16 4.10
CA PHE A 29 3.94 -0.08 2.91
C PHE A 29 4.69 0.29 1.63
N LEU A 30 5.31 1.47 1.59
CA LEU A 30 6.11 1.92 0.45
C LEU A 30 7.31 1.02 0.20
N THR A 31 7.99 0.58 1.26
CA THR A 31 9.11 -0.37 1.19
C THR A 31 8.66 -1.72 0.60
N LEU A 32 7.51 -2.22 1.04
CA LEU A 32 6.93 -3.45 0.47
C LEU A 32 6.48 -3.26 -0.98
N ALA A 33 5.91 -2.10 -1.31
CA ALA A 33 5.50 -1.75 -2.67
C ALA A 33 6.71 -1.69 -3.61
N ALA A 34 7.85 -1.15 -3.16
CA ALA A 34 9.08 -1.06 -3.96
C ALA A 34 9.57 -2.43 -4.50
N VAL A 35 9.23 -3.53 -3.82
CA VAL A 35 9.65 -4.88 -4.20
C VAL A 35 8.51 -5.77 -4.70
N VAL A 36 7.30 -5.21 -4.88
CA VAL A 36 6.16 -5.94 -5.43
C VAL A 36 6.28 -6.04 -6.95
N ARG A 37 6.09 -7.24 -7.49
CA ARG A 37 6.12 -7.51 -8.92
C ARG A 37 4.71 -7.71 -9.46
N ALA A 38 4.52 -7.48 -10.75
CA ALA A 38 3.24 -7.77 -11.42
C ALA A 38 2.81 -9.24 -11.29
N SER A 39 3.78 -10.17 -11.20
CA SER A 39 3.51 -11.60 -10.93
C SER A 39 2.85 -11.83 -9.58
N ASP A 40 3.11 -10.97 -8.60
CA ASP A 40 2.67 -11.13 -7.21
C ASP A 40 1.22 -10.67 -7.05
N LEU A 41 0.76 -9.83 -7.98
CA LEU A 41 -0.59 -9.25 -8.02
C LEU A 41 -1.52 -10.00 -8.99
N ARG A 42 -0.96 -10.80 -9.91
CA ARG A 42 -1.74 -11.50 -10.93
C ARG A 42 -2.63 -12.57 -10.30
N GLY A 43 -3.92 -12.51 -10.58
CA GLY A 43 -4.90 -13.49 -10.10
C GLY A 43 -5.24 -13.36 -8.61
N VAL A 44 -4.76 -12.30 -7.94
CA VAL A 44 -5.14 -12.00 -6.56
C VAL A 44 -6.61 -11.57 -6.54
N SER A 45 -7.41 -12.23 -5.71
CA SER A 45 -8.77 -11.82 -5.42
C SER A 45 -8.80 -11.17 -4.05
N TYR A 46 -9.12 -9.87 -4.01
CA TYR A 46 -9.23 -9.11 -2.79
C TYR A 46 -10.65 -9.18 -2.25
N LYS A 47 -10.80 -9.42 -0.94
CA LYS A 47 -12.09 -9.21 -0.26
C LYS A 47 -12.45 -7.71 -0.26
N PRO A 48 -13.74 -7.35 -0.16
CA PRO A 48 -14.16 -5.95 -0.15
C PRO A 48 -13.38 -5.07 0.84
N ALA A 49 -13.26 -5.52 2.11
CA ALA A 49 -12.52 -4.78 3.13
C ALA A 49 -11.02 -4.60 2.81
N GLU A 50 -10.40 -5.59 2.16
CA GLU A 50 -8.99 -5.52 1.75
C GLU A 50 -8.80 -4.49 0.63
N ARG A 51 -9.75 -4.42 -0.31
CA ARG A 51 -9.78 -3.37 -1.34
C ARG A 51 -9.93 -1.99 -0.71
N ASP A 52 -10.83 -1.84 0.25
CA ASP A 52 -11.06 -0.56 0.93
C ASP A 52 -9.81 -0.08 1.68
N HIS A 53 -9.11 -0.99 2.36
CA HIS A 53 -7.84 -0.67 3.02
C HIS A 53 -6.80 -0.17 2.01
N LEU A 54 -6.58 -0.92 0.92
CA LEU A 54 -5.63 -0.53 -0.12
C LEU A 54 -6.04 0.79 -0.78
N ALA A 55 -7.32 0.97 -1.12
CA ALA A 55 -7.83 2.20 -1.72
C ALA A 55 -7.62 3.42 -0.81
N ASN A 56 -7.81 3.27 0.51
CA ASN A 56 -7.57 4.33 1.47
C ASN A 56 -6.08 4.72 1.54
N MET A 57 -5.18 3.72 1.62
CA MET A 57 -3.73 3.97 1.59
C MET A 57 -3.30 4.66 0.29
N LEU A 58 -3.75 4.18 -0.86
CA LEU A 58 -3.43 4.76 -2.16
C LEU A 58 -3.99 6.17 -2.32
N GLY A 59 -5.23 6.40 -1.87
CA GLY A 59 -5.84 7.73 -1.87
C GLY A 59 -5.07 8.71 -0.99
N ARG A 60 -4.57 8.26 0.17
CA ARG A 60 -3.72 9.08 1.03
C ARG A 60 -2.41 9.45 0.35
N LEU A 61 -1.71 8.49 -0.24
CA LEU A 61 -0.46 8.74 -0.96
C LEU A 61 -0.65 9.66 -2.18
N ALA A 62 -1.80 9.57 -2.84
CA ALA A 62 -2.14 10.48 -3.94
C ALA A 62 -2.39 11.93 -3.47
N ASN A 63 -2.98 12.11 -2.29
CA ASN A 63 -3.29 13.43 -1.72
C ASN A 63 -2.11 14.07 -0.95
N GLU A 64 -1.16 13.25 -0.49
CA GLU A 64 0.01 13.67 0.28
C GLU A 64 1.30 13.15 -0.39
N PRO A 65 1.68 13.64 -1.58
CA PRO A 65 2.80 13.10 -2.34
C PRO A 65 4.14 13.20 -1.60
N GLN A 66 4.29 14.14 -0.68
CA GLN A 66 5.46 14.26 0.20
C GLN A 66 5.71 13.00 1.06
N LEU A 67 4.69 12.17 1.29
CA LEU A 67 4.87 10.89 1.99
C LEU A 67 5.69 9.89 1.17
N MET A 68 5.65 9.98 -0.16
CA MET A 68 6.43 9.11 -1.05
C MET A 68 7.89 9.57 -1.18
N GLU A 69 8.24 10.80 -0.78
CA GLU A 69 9.63 11.28 -0.81
C GLU A 69 10.54 10.53 0.16
N GLN A 70 9.97 9.91 1.20
CA GLN A 70 10.72 9.15 2.20
C GLN A 70 11.18 7.77 1.67
N VAL A 71 10.44 7.21 0.71
CA VAL A 71 10.76 5.93 0.05
C VAL A 71 10.43 6.05 -1.45
N PRO A 72 11.28 6.76 -2.23
CA PRO A 72 11.01 7.05 -3.64
C PRO A 72 10.80 5.80 -4.50
N GLU A 73 11.48 4.70 -4.17
CA GLU A 73 11.39 3.41 -4.86
C GLU A 73 9.99 2.79 -4.77
N GLY A 74 9.18 3.19 -3.78
CA GLY A 74 7.82 2.70 -3.58
C GLY A 74 6.83 3.17 -4.64
N ALA A 75 7.09 4.30 -5.30
CA ALA A 75 6.13 4.95 -6.20
C ALA A 75 5.70 4.06 -7.39
N GLU A 76 6.65 3.34 -7.99
CA GLU A 76 6.35 2.43 -9.10
C GLU A 76 5.50 1.22 -8.64
N GLY A 77 5.78 0.73 -7.44
CA GLY A 77 4.99 -0.34 -6.80
C GLY A 77 3.56 0.10 -6.47
N VAL A 78 3.41 1.33 -5.98
CA VAL A 78 2.13 1.98 -5.69
C VAL A 78 1.27 2.04 -6.96
N GLU A 79 1.85 2.41 -8.10
CA GLU A 79 1.12 2.47 -9.37
C GLU A 79 0.68 1.07 -9.84
N ARG A 80 1.53 0.04 -9.70
CA ARG A 80 1.15 -1.35 -9.99
C ARG A 80 -0.02 -1.82 -9.11
N LEU A 81 -0.01 -1.46 -7.83
CA LEU A 81 -1.10 -1.78 -6.91
C LEU A 81 -2.39 -1.09 -7.33
N ARG A 82 -2.33 0.19 -7.70
CA ARG A 82 -3.48 0.95 -8.21
C ARG A 82 -4.09 0.29 -9.44
N ILE A 83 -3.27 -0.18 -10.37
CA ILE A 83 -3.72 -0.92 -11.57
C ILE A 83 -4.38 -2.25 -11.16
N SER A 84 -3.81 -2.98 -10.21
CA SER A 84 -4.35 -4.29 -9.78
C SER A 84 -5.70 -4.22 -9.07
N LEU A 85 -6.12 -3.02 -8.63
CA LEU A 85 -7.42 -2.78 -8.00
C LEU A 85 -8.51 -2.37 -8.99
N ASN A 86 -8.20 -2.19 -10.28
CA ASN A 86 -9.18 -1.97 -11.35
C ASN A 86 -9.49 -3.29 -12.07
#